data_AF-A0A2M7HBY2-F1
#
_entry.id   AF-A0A2M7HBY2-F1
#
_cell.length_a   1.000
_cell.length_b   1.000
_cell.length_c   1.000
_cell.angle_alpha   90.00
_cell.angle_beta   90.00
_cell.angle_gamma   90.00
#
_symmetry.space_group_name_H-M   'P 1'
#
loop_
_entity.id
_entity.type
_entity.pdbx_description
1 polymer ?
#
loop_
_entity_poly.entity_id
_entity_poly.type
_entity_poly.pdbx_seq_one_letter_code
_entity_poly.pdbx_strand_id
1 'polypeptide(L)'
;MLSLLGIAGHFKNLCFVLLVVSTPMLLNGCSDERTSQIDWQLPLAAPNDPHGASANQMLPQWAELAVGSAELVLLQKDTARLFAVKLESGLEVDFQDMHFRLLGLANGLRMKSGSYIDDKNVYNPAAFVEVSREGRQIYRGWLYQEFPELFGPDMENWKLWLRGLVISQKDEPHDEVVSETTGTRP
;
A
#
# COMPACT_ATOMS: atom_id res chain seq x y z
N MET A 1 91.54 23.93 46.86
CA MET A 1 90.61 24.77 47.65
C MET A 1 89.36 25.01 46.81
N LEU A 2 88.20 24.69 47.41
CA LEU A 2 86.79 25.04 47.13
C LEU A 2 86.24 25.35 45.70
N SER A 3 85.09 24.71 45.46
CA SER A 3 84.07 24.86 44.42
C SER A 3 83.39 26.23 44.32
N LEU A 4 82.77 26.50 43.15
CA LEU A 4 81.41 27.09 42.93
C LEU A 4 81.18 27.17 41.40
N LEU A 5 80.41 26.27 40.75
CA LEU A 5 78.96 26.27 40.51
C LEU A 5 78.36 27.59 39.97
N GLY A 6 77.61 27.53 38.85
CA GLY A 6 76.45 28.42 38.69
C GLY A 6 76.04 28.90 37.29
N ILE A 7 75.28 28.06 36.57
CA ILE A 7 74.02 28.42 35.88
C ILE A 7 74.06 29.62 34.91
N ALA A 8 74.34 29.35 33.63
CA ALA A 8 74.05 30.29 32.53
C ALA A 8 73.46 29.57 31.30
N GLY A 9 72.59 28.58 31.52
CA GLY A 9 72.09 27.68 30.48
C GLY A 9 70.60 27.75 30.13
N HIS A 10 69.81 28.64 30.73
CA HIS A 10 68.33 28.54 30.62
C HIS A 10 67.60 29.67 29.87
N PHE A 11 68.30 30.70 29.38
CA PHE A 11 67.61 31.86 28.78
C PHE A 11 67.19 31.68 27.30
N LYS A 12 67.69 30.67 26.57
CA LYS A 12 67.34 30.47 25.15
C LYS A 12 66.12 29.57 24.91
N ASN A 13 65.71 28.75 25.87
CA ASN A 13 64.60 27.81 25.70
C ASN A 13 63.22 28.40 26.10
N LEU A 14 63.16 29.58 26.72
CA LEU A 14 61.91 30.14 27.22
C LEU A 14 61.05 30.79 26.12
N CYS A 15 61.66 31.38 25.08
CA CYS A 15 60.92 32.03 23.99
C CYS A 15 60.35 31.06 22.95
N PHE A 16 60.90 29.84 22.81
CA PHE A 16 60.42 28.88 21.82
C PHE A 16 59.21 28.08 22.32
N VAL A 17 59.10 27.86 23.63
CA VAL A 17 57.97 27.13 24.23
C VAL A 17 56.67 27.97 24.21
N LEU A 18 56.77 29.29 24.32
CA LEU A 18 55.60 30.18 24.32
C LEU A 18 54.89 30.28 22.96
N LEU A 19 55.57 29.95 21.84
CA LEU A 19 54.99 30.07 20.50
C LEU A 19 54.34 28.78 19.99
N VAL A 20 54.64 27.63 20.60
CA VAL A 20 54.04 26.32 20.23
C VAL A 20 52.76 26.03 21.03
N VAL A 21 52.59 26.64 22.20
CA VAL A 21 51.44 26.38 23.09
C VAL A 21 50.15 27.11 22.67
N SER A 22 50.20 28.09 21.77
CA SER A 22 49.05 28.92 21.41
C SER A 22 48.21 28.42 20.21
N THR A 23 48.48 27.22 19.67
CA THR A 23 47.86 26.75 18.41
C THR A 23 47.00 25.49 18.41
N PRO A 24 46.41 25.01 19.53
CA PRO A 24 45.32 24.03 19.43
C PRO A 24 44.06 24.49 20.18
N MET A 25 43.51 25.66 19.81
CA MET A 25 42.21 26.14 20.35
C MET A 25 41.17 26.38 19.25
N LEU A 26 41.38 25.87 18.03
CA LEU A 26 40.48 26.09 16.88
C LEU A 26 39.87 24.83 16.25
N LEU A 27 39.76 23.72 16.99
CA LEU A 27 39.15 22.48 16.45
C LEU A 27 38.09 21.82 17.36
N ASN A 28 37.45 22.57 18.25
CA ASN A 28 36.20 22.11 18.88
C ASN A 28 35.00 22.53 18.02
N GLY A 29 34.95 22.02 16.81
CA GLY A 29 33.72 21.90 16.02
C GLY A 29 33.25 20.46 16.10
N CYS A 30 32.85 19.99 17.29
CA CYS A 30 32.02 18.79 17.36
C CYS A 30 30.66 19.20 16.80
N SER A 31 30.45 18.91 15.52
CA SER A 31 29.13 18.84 14.93
C SER A 31 28.31 17.89 15.79
N ASP A 32 27.20 18.39 16.32
CA ASP A 32 26.14 17.56 16.87
C ASP A 32 25.42 16.91 15.68
N GLU A 33 26.13 16.03 14.97
CA GLU A 33 25.52 15.14 13.99
C GLU A 33 24.80 14.04 14.78
N ARG A 34 23.61 14.39 15.27
CA ARG A 34 22.54 13.39 15.33
C ARG A 34 22.25 12.99 13.88
N THR A 35 23.05 12.06 13.38
CA THR A 35 22.59 11.14 12.34
C THR A 35 21.41 10.40 12.93
N SER A 36 20.21 10.94 12.75
CA SER A 36 19.03 10.10 12.68
C SER A 36 19.36 9.06 11.62
N GLN A 37 19.60 7.84 12.05
CA GLN A 37 19.74 6.70 11.16
C GLN A 37 18.42 6.61 10.39
N ILE A 38 18.40 7.17 9.19
CA ILE A 38 17.30 6.97 8.26
C ILE A 38 17.45 5.51 7.86
N ASP A 39 16.54 4.65 8.32
CA ASP A 39 16.46 3.26 7.92
C ASP A 39 16.10 3.19 6.43
N TRP A 40 17.13 3.32 5.58
CA TRP A 40 17.04 3.14 4.13
C TRP A 40 16.93 1.66 3.74
N GLN A 41 16.80 0.74 4.70
CA GLN A 41 16.59 -0.67 4.41
C GLN A 41 15.12 -0.92 4.08
N LEU A 42 14.76 -0.67 2.82
CA LEU A 42 13.63 -1.37 2.22
C LEU A 42 13.88 -2.88 2.39
N PRO A 43 12.92 -3.65 2.94
CA PRO A 43 13.03 -5.09 2.97
C PRO A 43 13.32 -5.58 1.54
N LEU A 44 14.40 -6.34 1.37
CA LEU A 44 14.81 -6.86 0.06
C LEU A 44 13.78 -7.84 -0.54
N ALA A 45 12.89 -8.37 0.29
CA ALA A 45 11.74 -9.13 -0.15
C ALA A 45 10.58 -8.16 -0.42
N ALA A 46 10.10 -8.14 -1.67
CA ALA A 46 8.82 -7.54 -1.97
C ALA A 46 7.74 -8.21 -1.09
N PRO A 47 6.76 -7.45 -0.55
CA PRO A 47 5.59 -8.04 0.07
C PRO A 47 4.96 -9.09 -0.86
N ASN A 48 4.40 -10.17 -0.32
CA ASN A 48 3.74 -11.22 -1.11
C ASN A 48 2.63 -10.67 -2.02
N ASP A 49 2.05 -9.51 -1.66
CA ASP A 49 1.22 -8.71 -2.56
C ASP A 49 1.50 -7.21 -2.34
N PRO A 50 2.17 -6.52 -3.28
CA PRO A 50 2.44 -5.08 -3.18
C PRO A 50 1.19 -4.22 -3.44
N HIS A 51 0.05 -4.81 -3.82
CA HIS A 51 -1.19 -4.11 -4.17
C HIS A 51 -2.18 -3.96 -3.00
N GLY A 52 -1.79 -4.45 -1.82
CA GLY A 52 -2.49 -4.15 -0.57
C GLY A 52 -3.73 -5.00 -0.30
N ALA A 53 -3.86 -6.18 -0.91
CA ALA A 53 -4.87 -7.15 -0.47
C ALA A 53 -4.54 -7.60 0.96
N SER A 54 -5.27 -7.02 1.91
CA SER A 54 -5.24 -7.42 3.31
C SER A 54 -6.37 -8.40 3.55
N ALA A 55 -6.09 -9.49 4.28
CA ALA A 55 -7.14 -10.44 4.69
C ALA A 55 -8.33 -9.75 5.39
N ASN A 56 -8.10 -8.57 5.99
CA ASN A 56 -9.08 -7.77 6.72
C ASN A 56 -9.49 -6.48 5.99
N GLN A 57 -9.27 -6.37 4.67
CA GLN A 57 -9.65 -5.17 3.94
C GLN A 57 -11.17 -4.97 4.00
N MET A 58 -11.62 -3.90 4.67
CA MET A 58 -13.05 -3.60 4.77
C MET A 58 -13.61 -3.25 3.39
N LEU A 59 -14.72 -3.88 3.03
CA LEU A 59 -15.43 -3.58 1.80
C LEU A 59 -16.31 -2.33 2.05
N PRO A 60 -16.18 -1.26 1.25
CA PRO A 60 -17.05 -0.10 1.41
C PRO A 60 -18.50 -0.45 1.06
N GLN A 61 -19.46 0.10 1.82
CA GLN A 61 -20.89 -0.17 1.63
C GLN A 61 -21.38 0.11 0.20
N TRP A 62 -20.88 1.17 -0.45
CA TRP A 62 -21.24 1.49 -1.83
C TRP A 62 -20.87 0.38 -2.82
N ALA A 63 -19.83 -0.41 -2.53
CA ALA A 63 -19.38 -1.50 -3.39
C ALA A 63 -20.28 -2.74 -3.23
N GLU A 64 -20.80 -2.98 -2.04
CA GLU A 64 -21.74 -4.08 -1.74
C GLU A 64 -23.11 -3.86 -2.40
N LEU A 65 -23.52 -2.60 -2.56
CA LEU A 65 -24.78 -2.24 -3.22
C LEU A 65 -24.73 -2.39 -4.74
N ALA A 66 -23.54 -2.36 -5.33
CA ALA A 66 -23.36 -2.55 -6.75
C ALA A 66 -23.51 -4.04 -7.11
N VAL A 67 -24.37 -4.34 -8.08
CA VAL A 67 -24.64 -5.70 -8.55
C VAL A 67 -24.18 -5.88 -9.98
N GLY A 68 -23.79 -7.08 -10.35
CA GLY A 68 -23.34 -7.33 -11.71
C GLY A 68 -22.57 -8.63 -11.85
N SER A 69 -21.68 -8.65 -12.83
CA SER A 69 -20.86 -9.81 -13.13
C SER A 69 -19.46 -9.43 -13.57
N ALA A 70 -18.52 -10.35 -13.40
CA ALA A 70 -17.18 -10.24 -13.92
C ALA A 70 -16.72 -11.60 -14.45
N GLU A 71 -15.77 -11.62 -15.36
CA GLU A 71 -15.07 -12.83 -15.76
C GLU A 71 -13.70 -12.83 -15.05
N LEU A 72 -13.47 -13.82 -14.20
CA LEU A 72 -12.18 -14.07 -13.58
C LEU A 72 -11.38 -14.98 -14.50
N VAL A 73 -10.25 -14.48 -14.99
CA VAL A 73 -9.31 -15.24 -15.80
C VAL A 73 -8.22 -15.80 -14.90
N LEU A 74 -7.93 -17.09 -15.07
CA LEU A 74 -6.94 -17.83 -14.30
C LEU A 74 -5.87 -18.36 -15.23
N LEU A 75 -4.62 -17.98 -15.01
CA LEU A 75 -3.44 -18.57 -15.65
C LEU A 75 -2.78 -19.56 -14.71
N GLN A 76 -2.75 -20.82 -15.12
CA GLN A 76 -1.97 -21.85 -14.44
C GLN A 76 -0.50 -21.71 -14.87
N LYS A 77 0.40 -21.37 -13.94
CA LYS A 77 1.78 -20.98 -14.25
C LYS A 77 2.63 -22.11 -14.82
N ASP A 78 2.41 -23.33 -14.33
CA ASP A 78 3.17 -24.54 -14.70
C ASP A 78 2.90 -25.01 -16.14
N THR A 79 1.68 -24.81 -16.63
CA THR A 79 1.19 -25.33 -17.91
C THR A 79 0.84 -24.23 -18.90
N ALA A 80 0.91 -22.96 -18.48
CA ALA A 80 0.49 -21.77 -19.23
C ALA A 80 -0.95 -21.85 -19.76
N ARG A 81 -1.81 -22.63 -19.10
CA ARG A 81 -3.22 -22.77 -19.48
C ARG A 81 -4.06 -21.64 -18.92
N LEU A 82 -4.95 -21.11 -19.75
CA LEU A 82 -5.91 -20.09 -19.38
C LEU A 82 -7.29 -20.71 -19.17
N PHE A 83 -7.92 -20.32 -18.08
CA PHE A 83 -9.31 -20.63 -17.76
C PHE A 83 -10.07 -19.34 -17.49
N ALA A 84 -11.38 -19.39 -17.67
CA ALA A 84 -12.25 -18.27 -17.36
C ALA A 84 -13.46 -18.77 -16.56
N VAL A 85 -13.74 -18.07 -15.47
CA VAL A 85 -14.86 -18.36 -14.59
C VAL A 85 -15.72 -17.10 -14.53
N LYS A 86 -17.01 -17.23 -14.84
CA LYS A 86 -17.96 -16.13 -14.68
C LYS A 86 -18.35 -16.03 -13.21
N LEU A 87 -18.21 -14.83 -12.64
CA LEU A 87 -18.64 -14.50 -11.29
C LEU A 87 -19.85 -13.56 -11.37
N GLU A 88 -20.85 -13.79 -10.54
CA GLU A 88 -22.04 -12.94 -10.40
C GLU A 88 -22.19 -12.54 -8.93
N SER A 89 -22.65 -11.30 -8.68
CA SER A 89 -22.78 -10.78 -7.33
C SER A 89 -23.67 -11.67 -6.47
N GLY A 90 -23.18 -12.03 -5.28
CA GLY A 90 -23.93 -12.86 -4.32
C GLY A 90 -23.89 -14.36 -4.60
N LEU A 91 -23.25 -14.80 -5.68
CA LEU A 91 -23.01 -16.21 -5.96
C LEU A 91 -21.57 -16.61 -5.63
N GLU A 92 -21.44 -17.83 -5.14
CA GLU A 92 -20.16 -18.53 -5.00
C GLU A 92 -19.99 -19.47 -6.19
N VAL A 93 -18.77 -19.50 -6.74
CA VAL A 93 -18.45 -20.34 -7.89
C VAL A 93 -17.25 -21.21 -7.57
N ASP A 94 -17.42 -22.51 -7.79
CA ASP A 94 -16.38 -23.50 -7.56
C ASP A 94 -15.61 -23.76 -8.85
N PHE A 95 -14.28 -23.79 -8.77
CA PHE A 95 -13.42 -24.26 -9.84
C PHE A 95 -12.24 -25.03 -9.25
N GLN A 96 -12.21 -26.34 -9.55
CA GLN A 96 -11.28 -27.29 -8.93
C GLN A 96 -11.45 -27.31 -7.41
N ASP A 97 -10.43 -26.93 -6.66
CA ASP A 97 -10.40 -26.85 -5.21
C ASP A 97 -10.47 -25.41 -4.68
N MET A 98 -10.72 -24.44 -5.58
CA MET A 98 -10.88 -23.03 -5.26
C MET A 98 -12.36 -22.61 -5.34
N HIS A 99 -12.75 -21.74 -4.41
CA HIS A 99 -14.05 -21.10 -4.37
C HIS A 99 -13.88 -19.59 -4.56
N PHE A 100 -14.71 -19.01 -5.42
CA PHE A 100 -14.65 -17.61 -5.81
C PHE A 100 -15.95 -16.90 -5.48
N ARG A 101 -15.85 -15.70 -4.91
CA ARG A 101 -17.01 -14.82 -4.68
C ARG A 101 -16.75 -13.42 -5.20
N LEU A 102 -17.73 -12.88 -5.91
CA LEU A 102 -17.79 -11.48 -6.26
C LEU A 102 -18.52 -10.72 -5.16
N LEU A 103 -17.78 -9.92 -4.39
CA LEU A 103 -18.30 -9.25 -3.20
C LEU A 103 -18.67 -7.78 -3.47
N GLY A 104 -17.99 -7.11 -4.40
CA GLY A 104 -18.29 -5.72 -4.71
C GLY A 104 -17.77 -5.29 -6.07
N LEU A 105 -18.28 -4.16 -6.55
CA LEU A 105 -18.01 -3.63 -7.88
C LEU A 105 -17.78 -2.12 -7.81
N ALA A 106 -16.91 -1.61 -8.68
CA ALA A 106 -16.61 -0.18 -8.82
C ALA A 106 -16.44 0.19 -10.29
N ASN A 107 -17.00 1.32 -10.73
CA ASN A 107 -16.83 1.82 -12.10
C ASN A 107 -15.49 2.55 -12.26
N GLY A 108 -15.07 3.27 -11.21
CA GLY A 108 -13.89 4.11 -11.19
C GLY A 108 -13.17 4.04 -9.86
N LEU A 109 -12.59 2.88 -9.54
CA LEU A 109 -11.93 2.67 -8.27
C LEU A 109 -10.69 3.57 -8.15
N ARG A 110 -10.65 4.38 -7.10
CA ARG A 110 -9.48 5.20 -6.75
C ARG A 110 -9.27 5.25 -5.25
N MET A 111 -8.01 5.32 -4.82
CA MET A 111 -7.66 5.62 -3.44
C MET A 111 -7.57 7.13 -3.20
N LYS A 112 -8.29 7.63 -2.19
CA LYS A 112 -8.24 9.02 -1.73
C LYS A 112 -8.09 9.04 -0.21
N SER A 113 -7.03 9.67 0.29
CA SER A 113 -6.75 9.79 1.73
C SER A 113 -6.75 8.44 2.48
N GLY A 114 -6.21 7.38 1.86
CA GLY A 114 -6.13 6.04 2.46
C GLY A 114 -7.43 5.23 2.43
N SER A 115 -8.46 5.68 1.69
CA SER A 115 -9.72 4.96 1.51
C SER A 115 -10.08 4.83 0.04
N TYR A 116 -10.78 3.74 -0.31
CA TYR A 116 -11.29 3.51 -1.66
C TYR A 116 -12.60 4.27 -1.89
N ILE A 117 -12.73 4.89 -3.06
CA ILE A 117 -13.94 5.55 -3.54
C ILE A 117 -14.27 5.08 -4.96
N ASP A 118 -15.56 5.11 -5.31
CA ASP A 118 -16.03 4.99 -6.70
C ASP A 118 -16.14 6.39 -7.30
N ASP A 119 -15.12 6.80 -8.06
CA ASP A 119 -15.01 8.12 -8.66
C ASP A 119 -15.48 8.06 -10.12
N LYS A 120 -16.67 8.61 -10.40
CA LYS A 120 -17.28 8.64 -11.75
C LYS A 120 -16.42 9.34 -12.81
N ASN A 121 -15.41 10.11 -12.40
CA ASN A 121 -14.51 10.82 -13.32
C ASN A 121 -13.26 10.01 -13.67
N VAL A 122 -13.09 8.82 -13.07
CA VAL A 122 -11.97 7.93 -13.31
C VAL A 122 -12.48 6.69 -13.99
N TYR A 123 -11.92 6.36 -15.16
CA TYR A 123 -12.20 5.08 -15.79
C TYR A 123 -11.21 4.04 -15.27
N ASN A 124 -11.61 3.34 -14.20
CA ASN A 124 -10.80 2.28 -13.59
C ASN A 124 -11.71 1.21 -12.98
N PRO A 125 -12.42 0.44 -13.82
CA PRO A 125 -13.35 -0.57 -13.36
C PRO A 125 -12.63 -1.67 -12.56
N ALA A 126 -13.22 -2.05 -11.44
CA ALA A 126 -12.65 -3.03 -10.53
C ALA A 126 -13.73 -3.89 -9.85
N ALA A 127 -13.35 -5.10 -9.46
CA ALA A 127 -14.17 -5.96 -8.63
C ALA A 127 -13.45 -6.31 -7.33
N PHE A 128 -14.19 -6.37 -6.23
CA PHE A 128 -13.70 -6.91 -4.98
C PHE A 128 -14.01 -8.40 -4.96
N VAL A 129 -12.96 -9.22 -5.00
CA VAL A 129 -13.05 -10.67 -5.13
C VAL A 129 -12.47 -11.34 -3.91
N GLU A 130 -13.13 -12.40 -3.47
CA GLU A 130 -12.61 -13.33 -2.48
C GLU A 130 -12.32 -14.68 -3.14
N VAL A 131 -11.16 -15.23 -2.80
CA VAL A 131 -10.73 -16.58 -3.21
C VAL A 131 -10.42 -17.37 -1.96
N SER A 132 -11.02 -18.54 -1.84
CA SER A 132 -10.69 -19.52 -0.81
C SER A 132 -10.32 -20.86 -1.41
N ARG A 133 -9.52 -21.64 -0.68
CA ARG A 133 -9.09 -23.00 -1.03
C ARG A 133 -9.08 -23.83 0.23
N GLU A 134 -9.73 -25.00 0.20
CA GLU A 134 -9.85 -25.88 1.38
C GLU A 134 -10.41 -25.16 2.63
N GLY A 135 -11.38 -24.27 2.42
CA GLY A 135 -11.99 -23.48 3.50
C GLY A 135 -11.12 -22.35 4.07
N ARG A 136 -9.91 -22.12 3.52
CA ARG A 136 -9.04 -21.01 3.89
C ARG A 136 -9.08 -19.91 2.84
N GLN A 137 -9.36 -18.68 3.26
CA GLN A 137 -9.22 -17.51 2.40
C GLN A 137 -7.75 -17.30 2.01
N ILE A 138 -7.46 -17.38 0.71
CA ILE A 138 -6.10 -17.19 0.15
C ILE A 138 -5.94 -15.81 -0.49
N TYR A 139 -7.03 -15.19 -0.92
CA TYR A 139 -7.03 -13.82 -1.43
C TYR A 139 -8.37 -13.14 -1.11
N ARG A 140 -8.30 -11.84 -0.80
CA ARG A 140 -9.48 -10.98 -0.65
C ARG A 140 -9.06 -9.54 -0.92
N GLY A 141 -9.54 -8.96 -2.02
CA GLY A 141 -9.09 -7.64 -2.43
C GLY A 141 -9.67 -7.16 -3.75
N TRP A 142 -9.26 -5.96 -4.14
CA TRP A 142 -9.63 -5.36 -5.41
C TRP A 142 -8.77 -5.91 -6.55
N LEU A 143 -9.44 -6.36 -7.60
CA LEU A 143 -8.84 -6.65 -8.89
C LEU A 143 -9.30 -5.58 -9.88
N TYR A 144 -8.36 -5.05 -10.63
CA TYR A 144 -8.65 -4.08 -11.69
C TYR A 144 -8.86 -4.82 -13.01
N GLN A 145 -9.82 -4.37 -13.81
CA GLN A 145 -9.96 -4.86 -15.18
C GLN A 145 -8.85 -4.31 -16.07
N GLU A 146 -8.50 -3.03 -15.87
CA GLU A 146 -7.42 -2.38 -16.61
C GLU A 146 -6.06 -2.79 -16.04
N PHE A 147 -5.10 -3.03 -16.93
CA PHE A 147 -3.75 -3.50 -16.59
C PHE A 147 -3.72 -4.79 -15.75
N PRO A 148 -4.38 -5.87 -16.21
CA PRO A 148 -4.51 -7.12 -15.46
C PRO A 148 -3.16 -7.76 -15.08
N GLU A 149 -2.13 -7.50 -15.86
CA GLU A 149 -0.78 -8.02 -15.63
C GLU A 149 -0.09 -7.43 -14.40
N LEU A 150 -0.50 -6.22 -14.00
CA LEU A 150 0.15 -5.43 -12.96
C LEU A 150 -0.55 -5.46 -11.62
N PHE A 151 -1.84 -5.86 -11.56
CA PHE A 151 -2.66 -5.72 -10.34
C PHE A 151 -3.43 -7.00 -9.95
N GLY A 152 -3.11 -8.12 -10.59
CA GLY A 152 -3.64 -9.42 -10.24
C GLY A 152 -2.80 -10.13 -9.17
N PRO A 153 -3.40 -10.87 -8.22
CA PRO A 153 -2.66 -11.62 -7.23
C PRO A 153 -1.81 -12.68 -7.91
N ASP A 154 -0.55 -12.73 -7.48
CA ASP A 154 0.40 -13.72 -7.91
C ASP A 154 0.53 -14.83 -6.86
N MET A 155 -0.31 -15.85 -6.98
CA MET A 155 -0.34 -16.99 -6.06
C MET A 155 0.63 -18.07 -6.53
N GLU A 156 0.96 -19.03 -5.66
CA GLU A 156 2.02 -20.05 -5.90
C GLU A 156 1.97 -20.66 -7.32
N ASN A 157 0.81 -21.12 -7.78
CA ASN A 157 0.63 -21.76 -9.10
C ASN A 157 -0.32 -21.01 -10.05
N TRP A 158 -0.86 -19.87 -9.62
CA TRP A 158 -1.94 -19.19 -10.32
C TRP A 158 -1.69 -17.69 -10.41
N LYS A 159 -1.98 -17.11 -11.57
CA LYS A 159 -2.14 -15.65 -11.74
C LYS A 159 -3.58 -15.37 -12.11
N LEU A 160 -4.21 -14.42 -11.41
CA LEU A 160 -5.62 -14.08 -11.60
C LEU A 160 -5.79 -12.65 -12.09
N TRP A 161 -6.77 -12.40 -12.94
CA TRP A 161 -7.19 -11.04 -13.29
C TRP A 161 -8.63 -11.00 -13.79
N LEU A 162 -9.18 -9.79 -13.93
CA LEU A 162 -10.54 -9.60 -14.40
C LEU A 162 -10.62 -9.31 -15.89
N ARG A 163 -11.76 -9.66 -16.47
CA ARG A 163 -12.24 -9.22 -17.77
C ARG A 163 -13.76 -9.06 -17.72
N GLY A 164 -14.32 -8.31 -18.66
CA GLY A 164 -15.76 -8.35 -18.95
C GLY A 164 -16.63 -7.92 -17.77
N LEU A 165 -16.19 -6.90 -17.03
CA LEU A 165 -16.92 -6.36 -15.90
C LEU A 165 -18.21 -5.69 -16.39
N VAL A 166 -19.34 -6.09 -15.80
CA VAL A 166 -20.66 -5.50 -16.03
C VAL A 166 -21.19 -5.06 -14.69
N ILE A 167 -21.51 -3.77 -14.55
CA ILE A 167 -22.01 -3.18 -13.31
C ILE A 167 -23.39 -2.58 -13.57
N SER A 168 -24.32 -2.93 -12.70
CA SER A 168 -25.64 -2.32 -12.58
C SER A 168 -25.76 -1.74 -11.17
N GLN A 169 -26.20 -0.49 -11.07
CA GLN A 169 -26.56 0.06 -9.77
C GLN A 169 -27.90 -0.52 -9.36
N LYS A 170 -28.00 -1.05 -8.14
CA LYS A 170 -29.30 -1.30 -7.53
C LYS A 170 -29.85 0.08 -7.18
N ASP A 171 -30.91 0.52 -7.86
CA ASP A 171 -31.57 1.78 -7.51
C ASP A 171 -31.92 1.72 -6.00
N GLU A 172 -31.42 2.68 -5.23
CA GLU A 172 -31.94 2.83 -3.87
C GLU A 172 -33.42 3.18 -3.96
N PRO A 173 -34.28 2.62 -3.09
CA PRO A 173 -35.65 3.11 -3.00
C PRO A 173 -35.58 4.59 -2.62
N HIS A 174 -35.91 5.44 -3.60
CA HIS A 174 -36.06 6.86 -3.38
C HIS A 174 -37.21 7.00 -2.37
N ASP A 175 -36.91 7.32 -1.11
CA ASP A 175 -37.93 7.70 -0.15
C ASP A 175 -38.69 8.88 -0.76
N GLU A 176 -39.94 8.63 -1.16
CA GLU A 176 -40.88 9.68 -1.55
C GLU A 176 -41.00 10.62 -0.35
N VAL A 177 -40.39 11.79 -0.47
CA VAL A 177 -40.64 12.91 0.44
C VAL A 177 -42.10 13.29 0.26
N VAL A 178 -42.96 12.75 1.12
CA VAL A 178 -44.35 13.18 1.29
C VAL A 178 -44.30 14.66 1.67
N SER A 179 -44.42 15.52 0.67
CA SER A 179 -44.57 16.95 0.86
C SER A 179 -46.00 17.20 1.35
N GLU A 180 -46.20 17.13 2.66
CA GLU A 180 -47.44 17.53 3.32
C GLU A 180 -47.58 19.06 3.20
N THR A 181 -48.10 19.50 2.06
CA THR A 181 -48.45 20.89 1.80
C THR A 181 -49.95 21.04 2.05
N THR A 182 -50.36 21.20 3.29
CA THR A 182 -51.73 21.67 3.59
C THR A 182 -51.66 23.08 4.15
N GLY A 183 -52.07 24.01 3.30
CA GLY A 183 -51.92 25.43 3.48
C GLY A 183 -52.77 26.01 4.59
N THR A 184 -52.22 27.07 5.16
CA THR A 184 -52.87 27.99 6.08
C THR A 184 -53.89 28.87 5.33
N ARG A 185 -55.09 28.98 5.95
CA ARG A 185 -56.06 30.11 5.92
C ARG A 185 -57.10 30.22 4.80
N PRO A 186 -58.28 30.84 5.07
CA PRO A 186 -58.52 32.07 5.88
C PRO A 186 -59.04 31.88 7.32
#